data_AF-A0A2H1I5F8-F1
#
_entry.id   AF-A0A2H1I5F8-F1
#
_cell.length_a   1.000
_cell.length_b   1.000
_cell.length_c   1.000
_cell.angle_alpha   90.00
_cell.angle_beta   90.00
_cell.angle_gamma   90.00
#
_symmetry.space_group_name_H-M   'P 1'
#
loop_
_entity.id
_entity.type
_entity.pdbx_description
1 polymer ?
#
loop_
_entity_poly.entity_id
_entity_poly.type
_entity_poly.pdbx_seq_one_letter_code
_entity_poly.pdbx_strand_id
1 'polypeptide(L)'
;MSENPNQGARPRPYRLAELGLLILAIAVSTSAYALVGLGTEDTIPANVYQYAAWLAALGLILHVVVWWKAKYADPVLVPIAVLLNGLGLAMIYRVDLGRPEYLNSGMTQLIWMTLGVGLAVGILFFLTDHRWLRRYTFVSGFAALIFLMLPLIPGLGKTVNGARIWIGTETMSFQPGEIAKILLAIFFAGYLVSYRDQLVLAGPKILGIRFPRLRDFGPIVIAWVASVGILVFEKDLGTSLLFFGLFVAMLYVATSKVSWIILGLGFFAAGAVAATLLFSHVQQRVDGWLHALTSEEYNKAPGGSYQLVQGLFGMSNGGLTGTGFGEGRPNMVPYAESDFIYASLGEELGMAGLFVILLCYLFIFQRGIKTAQQLRDGFGTLLATGLSFTIALQVFVVVGGVTRLIPLTGLTTPFLAQGGSSLVANWMIIALLLRISDNARRPVEEFHTGVLKITEDPEASATSARRSENRNDTKRVEGAREHAAGELATERATSDEAPTTNLGAADLTATGSDEDPTTNLGTTGGER
;
A
#
# COMPACT_ATOMS: atom_id res chain seq x y z
N MET A 1 33.78 12.04 10.36
CA MET A 1 32.85 11.52 9.34
C MET A 1 32.84 10.01 9.46
N SER A 2 31.86 9.44 10.15
CA SER A 2 31.69 7.98 10.20
C SER A 2 31.03 7.54 8.90
N GLU A 3 31.79 6.87 8.03
CA GLU A 3 31.25 6.20 6.86
C GLU A 3 30.19 5.19 7.32
N ASN A 4 28.96 5.38 6.84
CA ASN A 4 27.87 4.46 7.09
C ASN A 4 28.11 3.21 6.22
N PRO A 5 28.39 2.02 6.79
CA PRO A 5 28.83 0.84 6.03
C PRO A 5 27.79 0.28 5.04
N ASN A 6 26.57 0.84 5.02
CA ASN A 6 25.50 0.46 4.10
C ASN A 6 25.43 1.26 2.79
N GLN A 7 26.36 2.18 2.52
CA GLN A 7 26.32 3.01 1.30
C GLN A 7 26.74 2.26 0.01
N GLY A 8 27.23 1.02 0.09
CA GLY A 8 27.75 0.25 -1.07
C GLY A 8 26.85 -0.88 -1.62
N ALA A 9 25.72 -1.21 -0.97
CA ALA A 9 24.92 -2.35 -1.41
C ALA A 9 24.00 -1.97 -2.59
N ARG A 10 24.35 -2.40 -3.81
CA ARG A 10 23.48 -2.25 -5.00
C ARG A 10 22.07 -2.79 -4.66
N PRO A 11 20.99 -2.02 -4.88
CA PRO A 11 19.64 -2.45 -4.55
C PRO A 11 19.32 -3.76 -5.28
N ARG A 12 18.95 -4.80 -4.51
CA ARG A 12 18.62 -6.11 -5.06
C ARG A 12 17.20 -6.06 -5.65
N PRO A 13 16.99 -6.59 -6.87
CA PRO A 13 15.69 -6.52 -7.54
C PRO A 13 14.65 -7.52 -7.00
N TYR A 14 15.04 -8.46 -6.13
CA TYR A 14 14.17 -9.45 -5.46
C TYR A 14 13.20 -10.25 -6.37
N ARG A 15 13.49 -10.37 -7.68
CA ARG A 15 12.61 -11.07 -8.65
C ARG A 15 12.43 -12.55 -8.36
N LEU A 16 13.45 -13.23 -7.86
CA LEU A 16 13.31 -14.63 -7.44
C LEU A 16 12.36 -14.79 -6.24
N ALA A 17 12.34 -13.83 -5.32
CA ALA A 17 11.40 -13.83 -4.21
C ALA A 17 9.97 -13.54 -4.69
N GLU A 18 9.80 -12.61 -5.64
CA GLU A 18 8.52 -12.39 -6.32
C GLU A 18 8.02 -13.66 -7.00
N LEU A 19 8.86 -14.37 -7.75
CA LEU A 19 8.51 -15.62 -8.42
C LEU A 19 8.08 -16.70 -7.41
N GLY A 20 8.81 -16.86 -6.31
CA GLY A 20 8.44 -17.80 -5.25
C GLY A 20 7.09 -17.48 -4.61
N LEU A 21 6.82 -16.19 -4.32
CA LEU A 21 5.53 -15.74 -3.81
C LEU A 21 4.41 -15.91 -4.85
N LEU A 22 4.71 -15.71 -6.13
CA LEU A 22 3.75 -15.89 -7.21
C LEU A 22 3.37 -17.37 -7.37
N ILE A 23 4.35 -18.28 -7.32
CA ILE A 23 4.11 -19.73 -7.34
C ILE A 23 3.23 -20.13 -6.14
N LEU A 24 3.53 -19.60 -4.95
CA LEU A 24 2.69 -19.83 -3.77
C LEU A 24 1.26 -19.32 -3.97
N ALA A 25 1.09 -18.11 -4.50
CA ALA A 25 -0.22 -17.53 -4.78
C ALA A 25 -1.03 -18.41 -5.75
N ILE A 26 -0.42 -18.85 -6.86
CA ILE A 26 -1.04 -19.74 -7.83
C ILE A 26 -1.41 -21.08 -7.19
N ALA A 27 -0.52 -21.66 -6.38
CA ALA A 27 -0.77 -22.93 -5.70
C ALA A 27 -1.96 -22.83 -4.74
N VAL A 28 -2.03 -21.76 -3.95
CA VAL A 28 -3.16 -21.51 -3.03
C VAL A 28 -4.46 -21.31 -3.82
N SER A 29 -4.48 -20.48 -4.86
CA SER A 29 -5.68 -20.24 -5.66
C SER A 29 -6.16 -21.48 -6.41
N THR A 30 -5.24 -22.30 -6.93
CA THR A 30 -5.56 -23.58 -7.58
C THR A 30 -6.13 -24.57 -6.58
N SER A 31 -5.54 -24.63 -5.38
CA SER A 31 -6.03 -25.50 -4.30
C SER A 31 -7.42 -25.09 -3.86
N ALA A 32 -7.69 -23.78 -3.71
CA ALA A 32 -9.02 -23.27 -3.40
C ALA A 32 -10.05 -23.70 -4.47
N TYR A 33 -9.73 -23.55 -5.75
CA TYR A 33 -10.60 -23.99 -6.85
C TYR A 33 -10.85 -25.51 -6.84
N ALA A 34 -9.82 -26.31 -6.56
CA ALA A 34 -9.96 -27.76 -6.44
C ALA A 34 -10.83 -28.17 -5.24
N LEU A 35 -10.63 -27.50 -4.10
CA LEU A 35 -11.40 -27.74 -2.87
C LEU A 35 -12.88 -27.40 -3.05
N VAL A 36 -13.22 -26.38 -3.85
CA VAL A 36 -14.62 -26.10 -4.20
C VAL A 36 -15.28 -27.33 -4.79
N GLY A 37 -14.72 -27.92 -5.85
CA GLY A 37 -15.33 -29.09 -6.49
C GLY A 37 -15.34 -30.32 -5.59
N LEU A 38 -14.29 -30.53 -4.78
CA LEU A 38 -14.28 -31.61 -3.80
C LEU A 38 -15.39 -31.44 -2.75
N GLY A 39 -15.62 -30.23 -2.23
CA GLY A 39 -16.64 -29.98 -1.22
C GLY A 39 -18.07 -29.91 -1.77
N THR A 40 -18.25 -29.58 -3.06
CA THR A 40 -19.60 -29.51 -3.66
C THR A 40 -20.03 -30.76 -4.41
N GLU A 41 -19.09 -31.44 -5.08
CA GLU A 41 -19.36 -32.52 -6.04
C GLU A 41 -18.53 -33.79 -5.76
N ASP A 42 -17.80 -33.87 -4.64
CA ASP A 42 -16.89 -34.98 -4.27
C ASP A 42 -15.83 -35.32 -5.33
N THR A 43 -15.58 -34.41 -6.28
CA THR A 43 -14.66 -34.64 -7.40
C THR A 43 -13.86 -33.38 -7.73
N ILE A 44 -12.64 -33.57 -8.24
CA ILE A 44 -11.82 -32.44 -8.69
C ILE A 44 -12.37 -31.97 -10.05
N PRO A 45 -12.72 -30.68 -10.23
CA PRO A 45 -13.25 -30.18 -11.49
C PRO A 45 -12.27 -30.41 -12.64
N ALA A 46 -12.76 -30.96 -13.76
CA ALA A 46 -11.90 -31.29 -14.90
C ALA A 46 -11.18 -30.05 -15.49
N ASN A 47 -11.80 -28.88 -15.37
CA ASN A 47 -11.25 -27.60 -15.84
C ASN A 47 -10.24 -26.97 -14.85
N VAL A 48 -9.96 -27.57 -13.69
CA VAL A 48 -9.00 -27.01 -12.71
C VAL A 48 -7.62 -26.78 -13.33
N TYR A 49 -7.18 -27.67 -14.23
CA TYR A 49 -5.90 -27.56 -14.91
C TYR A 49 -5.88 -26.39 -15.89
N GLN A 50 -7.00 -26.14 -16.59
CA GLN A 50 -7.13 -25.00 -17.50
C GLN A 50 -7.12 -23.69 -16.72
N TYR A 51 -7.87 -23.63 -15.62
CA TYR A 51 -7.90 -22.50 -14.72
C TYR A 51 -6.51 -22.19 -14.14
N ALA A 52 -5.84 -23.20 -13.58
CA ALA A 52 -4.50 -23.07 -13.02
C ALA A 52 -3.47 -22.64 -14.08
N ALA A 53 -3.52 -23.25 -15.27
CA ALA A 53 -2.63 -22.90 -16.38
C ALA A 53 -2.85 -21.45 -16.84
N TRP A 54 -4.09 -20.98 -16.91
CA TRP A 54 -4.39 -19.61 -17.33
C TRP A 54 -3.92 -18.58 -16.29
N LEU A 55 -4.23 -18.82 -15.01
CA LEU A 55 -3.77 -17.97 -13.90
C LEU A 55 -2.23 -17.92 -13.84
N ALA A 56 -1.57 -19.08 -13.99
CA ALA A 56 -0.13 -19.18 -14.03
C ALA A 56 0.46 -18.45 -15.24
N ALA A 57 -0.11 -18.62 -16.43
CA ALA A 57 0.35 -17.93 -17.63
C ALA A 57 0.28 -16.41 -17.48
N LEU A 58 -0.85 -15.86 -17.03
CA LEU A 58 -1.01 -14.43 -16.80
C LEU A 58 -0.04 -13.90 -15.74
N GLY A 59 0.10 -14.62 -14.62
CA GLY A 59 1.04 -14.26 -13.55
C GLY A 59 2.49 -14.27 -14.02
N LEU A 60 2.91 -15.31 -14.74
CA LEU A 60 4.27 -15.45 -15.26
C LEU A 60 4.58 -14.43 -16.35
N ILE A 61 3.64 -14.15 -17.27
CA ILE A 61 3.79 -13.08 -18.26
C ILE A 61 4.04 -11.76 -17.56
N LEU A 62 3.22 -11.42 -16.56
CA LEU A 62 3.39 -10.18 -15.82
C LEU A 62 4.72 -10.14 -15.07
N HIS A 63 5.13 -11.25 -14.44
CA HIS A 63 6.43 -11.38 -13.78
C HIS A 63 7.60 -11.11 -14.75
N VAL A 64 7.58 -11.73 -15.94
CA VAL A 64 8.61 -11.54 -16.96
C VAL A 64 8.64 -10.07 -17.44
N VAL A 65 7.47 -9.47 -17.64
CA VAL A 65 7.37 -8.05 -18.05
C VAL A 65 7.90 -7.13 -16.96
N VAL A 66 7.56 -7.38 -15.69
CA VAL A 66 8.08 -6.61 -14.55
C VAL A 66 9.59 -6.77 -14.45
N TRP A 67 10.12 -7.98 -14.60
CA TRP A 67 11.57 -8.21 -14.63
C TRP A 67 12.22 -7.37 -15.74
N TRP A 68 11.67 -7.40 -16.94
CA TRP A 68 12.26 -6.70 -18.08
C TRP A 68 12.13 -5.18 -18.02
N LYS A 69 10.92 -4.67 -17.74
CA LYS A 69 10.57 -3.24 -17.86
C LYS A 69 10.57 -2.48 -16.54
N ALA A 70 10.55 -3.16 -15.40
CA ALA A 70 10.44 -2.55 -14.08
C ALA A 70 11.27 -3.33 -13.04
N LYS A 71 12.55 -3.56 -13.36
CA LYS A 71 13.46 -4.46 -12.63
C LYS A 71 13.56 -4.16 -11.13
N TYR A 72 13.30 -2.94 -10.67
CA TYR A 72 13.33 -2.54 -9.26
C TYR A 72 11.93 -2.26 -8.67
N ALA A 73 10.84 -2.61 -9.36
CA ALA A 73 9.46 -2.57 -8.85
C ALA A 73 9.24 -3.46 -7.60
N ASP A 74 8.09 -3.32 -6.94
CA ASP A 74 7.88 -4.01 -5.67
C ASP A 74 7.59 -5.49 -5.90
N PRO A 75 8.35 -6.42 -5.29
CA PRO A 75 8.19 -7.84 -5.54
C PRO A 75 6.93 -8.44 -4.90
N VAL A 76 6.19 -7.68 -4.09
CA VAL A 76 5.04 -8.20 -3.32
C VAL A 76 3.70 -7.87 -3.98
N LEU A 77 3.60 -6.77 -4.73
CA LEU A 77 2.33 -6.28 -5.28
C LEU A 77 1.66 -7.28 -6.25
N VAL A 78 2.45 -7.87 -7.18
CA VAL A 78 1.91 -8.84 -8.16
C VAL A 78 1.44 -10.13 -7.49
N PRO A 79 2.25 -10.81 -6.65
CA PRO A 79 1.79 -12.03 -5.98
C PRO A 79 0.51 -11.84 -5.16
N ILE A 80 0.37 -10.72 -4.43
CA ILE A 80 -0.85 -10.46 -3.65
C ILE A 80 -2.05 -10.23 -4.57
N ALA A 81 -1.91 -9.45 -5.65
CA ALA A 81 -3.00 -9.23 -6.59
C ALA A 81 -3.46 -10.53 -7.26
N VAL A 82 -2.52 -11.41 -7.61
CA VAL A 82 -2.83 -12.75 -8.16
C VAL A 82 -3.52 -13.63 -7.11
N LEU A 83 -3.03 -13.66 -5.87
CA LEU A 83 -3.63 -14.44 -4.80
C LEU A 83 -5.09 -14.02 -4.55
N LEU A 84 -5.33 -12.72 -4.36
CA LEU A 84 -6.67 -12.17 -4.13
C LEU A 84 -7.57 -12.48 -5.32
N ASN A 85 -7.10 -12.25 -6.56
CA ASN A 85 -7.93 -12.52 -7.72
C ASN A 85 -8.25 -14.00 -7.92
N GLY A 86 -7.28 -14.88 -7.67
CA GLY A 86 -7.48 -16.32 -7.76
C GLY A 86 -8.40 -16.88 -6.67
N LEU A 87 -8.37 -16.32 -5.45
CA LEU A 87 -9.36 -16.64 -4.41
C LEU A 87 -10.76 -16.13 -4.79
N GLY A 88 -10.86 -14.92 -5.35
CA GLY A 88 -12.11 -14.36 -5.83
C GLY A 88 -12.74 -15.22 -6.93
N LEU A 89 -11.94 -15.63 -7.91
CA LEU A 89 -12.37 -16.53 -9.00
C LEU A 89 -12.84 -17.90 -8.47
N ALA A 90 -12.16 -18.50 -7.49
CA ALA A 90 -12.61 -19.74 -6.85
C ALA A 90 -13.95 -19.56 -6.14
N MET A 91 -14.14 -18.45 -5.40
CA MET A 91 -15.40 -18.15 -4.73
C MET A 91 -16.53 -17.84 -5.71
N ILE A 92 -16.27 -17.11 -6.80
CA ILE A 92 -17.27 -16.86 -7.85
C ILE A 92 -17.71 -18.18 -8.48
N TYR A 93 -16.78 -19.07 -8.81
CA TYR A 93 -17.11 -20.41 -9.30
C TYR A 93 -17.97 -21.18 -8.30
N ARG A 94 -17.62 -21.13 -7.01
CA ARG A 94 -18.39 -21.75 -5.93
C ARG A 94 -19.82 -21.21 -5.82
N VAL A 95 -20.03 -19.91 -6.02
CA VAL A 95 -21.36 -19.29 -6.04
C VAL A 95 -22.14 -19.69 -7.30
N ASP A 96 -21.49 -19.71 -8.46
CA ASP A 96 -22.09 -20.09 -9.75
C ASP A 96 -22.65 -21.52 -9.74
N LEU A 97 -21.95 -22.47 -9.11
CA LEU A 97 -22.44 -23.86 -8.95
C LEU A 97 -23.78 -23.92 -8.20
N GLY A 98 -23.98 -23.03 -7.22
CA GLY A 98 -25.21 -22.95 -6.45
C GLY A 98 -26.34 -22.14 -7.12
N ARG A 99 -26.07 -21.53 -8.29
CA ARG A 99 -27.03 -20.71 -9.05
C ARG A 99 -26.88 -20.94 -10.57
N PRO A 100 -27.53 -21.99 -11.12
CA PRO A 100 -27.40 -22.36 -12.53
C PRO A 100 -27.95 -21.32 -13.53
N GLU A 101 -28.59 -20.25 -13.08
CA GLU A 101 -28.97 -19.10 -13.90
C GLU A 101 -27.80 -18.14 -14.21
N TYR A 102 -26.67 -18.25 -13.49
CA TYR A 102 -25.48 -17.39 -13.63
C TYR A 102 -24.22 -18.13 -14.13
N LEU A 103 -24.36 -19.28 -14.80
CA LEU A 103 -23.30 -20.25 -15.18
C LEU A 103 -22.06 -19.71 -15.94
N ASN A 104 -22.00 -18.42 -16.30
CA ASN A 104 -20.91 -17.83 -17.07
C ASN A 104 -20.18 -16.68 -16.35
N SER A 105 -20.50 -16.40 -15.07
CA SER A 105 -19.86 -15.31 -14.32
C SER A 105 -18.36 -15.56 -14.11
N GLY A 106 -17.96 -16.78 -13.74
CA GLY A 106 -16.55 -17.17 -13.63
C GLY A 106 -15.75 -17.01 -14.93
N MET A 107 -16.29 -17.46 -16.07
CA MET A 107 -15.63 -17.31 -17.38
C MET A 107 -15.52 -15.83 -17.79
N THR A 108 -16.58 -15.06 -17.57
CA THR A 108 -16.57 -13.61 -17.83
C THR A 108 -15.51 -12.91 -16.99
N GLN A 109 -15.38 -13.28 -15.71
CA GLN A 109 -14.36 -12.74 -14.82
C GLN A 109 -12.93 -13.07 -15.30
N LEU A 110 -12.69 -14.27 -15.84
CA LEU A 110 -11.40 -14.63 -16.45
C LEU A 110 -11.07 -13.78 -17.69
N ILE A 111 -12.07 -13.45 -18.52
CA ILE A 111 -11.89 -12.53 -19.66
C ILE A 111 -11.49 -11.14 -19.16
N TRP A 112 -12.19 -10.61 -18.16
CA TRP A 112 -11.85 -9.33 -17.55
C TRP A 112 -10.47 -9.31 -16.87
N MET A 113 -10.08 -10.43 -16.24
CA MET A 113 -8.73 -10.59 -15.71
C MET A 113 -7.70 -10.51 -16.82
N THR A 114 -7.92 -11.21 -17.92
CA THR A 114 -7.02 -11.23 -19.08
C THR A 114 -6.86 -9.82 -19.67
N LEU A 115 -7.97 -9.08 -19.82
CA LEU A 115 -7.96 -7.69 -20.26
C LEU A 115 -7.22 -6.78 -19.27
N GLY A 116 -7.46 -6.96 -17.97
CA GLY A 116 -6.81 -6.18 -16.91
C GLY A 116 -5.30 -6.38 -16.88
N VAL A 117 -4.84 -7.63 -16.91
CA VAL A 117 -3.41 -7.98 -16.99
C VAL A 117 -2.80 -7.48 -18.29
N GLY A 118 -3.51 -7.61 -19.43
CA GLY A 118 -3.07 -7.07 -20.71
C GLY A 118 -2.86 -5.55 -20.68
N LEU A 119 -3.79 -4.80 -20.08
CA LEU A 119 -3.65 -3.35 -19.89
C LEU A 119 -2.54 -3.00 -18.89
N ALA A 120 -2.38 -3.77 -17.82
CA ALA A 120 -1.27 -3.62 -16.88
C ALA A 120 0.09 -3.79 -17.58
N VAL A 121 0.21 -4.83 -18.41
CA VAL A 121 1.38 -5.07 -19.26
C VAL A 121 1.58 -3.87 -20.20
N GLY A 122 0.54 -3.42 -20.90
CA GLY A 122 0.61 -2.23 -21.76
C GLY A 122 1.12 -0.99 -21.03
N ILE A 123 0.60 -0.69 -19.84
CA ILE A 123 1.08 0.41 -18.99
C ILE A 123 2.57 0.24 -18.68
N LEU A 124 3.00 -0.95 -18.25
CA LEU A 124 4.42 -1.20 -17.96
C LEU A 124 5.31 -1.07 -19.20
N PHE A 125 4.82 -1.39 -20.40
CA PHE A 125 5.58 -1.21 -21.63
C PHE A 125 5.70 0.25 -22.08
N PHE A 126 4.58 0.97 -22.11
CA PHE A 126 4.50 2.30 -22.71
C PHE A 126 4.79 3.43 -21.73
N LEU A 127 4.43 3.28 -20.46
CA LEU A 127 4.73 4.27 -19.42
C LEU A 127 6.07 3.93 -18.78
N THR A 128 7.16 4.49 -19.30
CA THR A 128 8.52 4.28 -18.77
C THR A 128 8.82 5.10 -17.53
N ASP A 129 8.25 6.30 -17.42
CA ASP A 129 8.35 7.18 -16.26
C ASP A 129 6.98 7.75 -15.89
N HIS A 130 6.54 7.50 -14.66
CA HIS A 130 5.25 7.96 -14.15
C HIS A 130 5.12 9.49 -14.20
N ARG A 131 6.23 10.24 -14.15
CA ARG A 131 6.22 11.71 -14.19
C ARG A 131 5.65 12.29 -15.49
N TRP A 132 5.64 11.50 -16.57
CA TRP A 132 4.99 11.91 -17.82
C TRP A 132 3.50 12.20 -17.65
N LEU A 133 2.83 11.48 -16.74
CA LEU A 133 1.41 11.70 -16.45
C LEU A 133 1.13 13.11 -15.93
N ARG A 134 2.12 13.77 -15.29
CA ARG A 134 2.01 15.16 -14.82
C ARG A 134 1.71 16.14 -15.96
N ARG A 135 2.21 15.88 -17.18
CA ARG A 135 1.96 16.74 -18.35
C ARG A 135 0.48 16.72 -18.77
N TYR A 136 -0.24 15.66 -18.40
CA TYR A 136 -1.63 15.44 -18.72
C TYR A 136 -2.56 15.72 -17.53
N THR A 137 -2.12 16.55 -16.56
CA THR A 137 -2.92 16.86 -15.35
C THR A 137 -4.35 17.29 -15.71
N PHE A 138 -4.51 18.39 -16.44
CA PHE A 138 -5.83 18.91 -16.81
C PHE A 138 -6.58 18.03 -17.80
N VAL A 139 -5.85 17.39 -18.73
CA VAL A 139 -6.43 16.42 -19.68
C VAL A 139 -7.05 15.25 -18.91
N SER A 140 -6.39 14.75 -17.88
CA SER A 140 -6.89 13.66 -17.03
C SER A 140 -8.12 14.11 -16.24
N GLY A 141 -8.11 15.32 -15.67
CA GLY A 141 -9.27 15.86 -14.95
C GLY A 141 -10.49 16.02 -15.85
N PHE A 142 -10.30 16.58 -17.05
CA PHE A 142 -11.38 16.73 -18.03
C PHE A 142 -11.87 15.38 -18.57
N ALA A 143 -10.95 14.46 -18.88
CA ALA A 143 -11.29 13.11 -19.28
C ALA A 143 -12.07 12.38 -18.18
N ALA A 144 -11.69 12.52 -16.90
CA ALA A 144 -12.43 11.92 -15.80
C ALA A 144 -13.89 12.37 -15.78
N LEU A 145 -14.14 13.68 -15.94
CA LEU A 145 -15.49 14.22 -16.03
C LEU A 145 -16.25 13.68 -17.23
N ILE A 146 -15.60 13.54 -18.40
CA ILE A 146 -16.23 12.91 -19.57
C ILE A 146 -16.63 11.47 -19.26
N PHE A 147 -15.72 10.67 -18.71
CA PHE A 147 -15.99 9.28 -18.34
C PHE A 147 -17.17 9.20 -17.38
N LEU A 148 -17.22 10.04 -16.35
CA LEU A 148 -18.35 10.12 -15.43
C LEU A 148 -19.66 10.56 -16.09
N MET A 149 -19.62 11.36 -17.15
CA MET A 149 -20.84 11.77 -17.84
C MET A 149 -21.38 10.70 -18.79
N LEU A 150 -20.57 9.72 -19.22
CA LEU A 150 -20.95 8.73 -20.22
C LEU A 150 -22.24 7.97 -19.85
N PRO A 151 -22.43 7.46 -18.61
CA PRO A 151 -23.65 6.76 -18.23
C PRO A 151 -24.89 7.67 -18.24
N LEU A 152 -24.74 8.98 -18.06
CA LEU A 152 -25.88 9.91 -18.09
C LEU A 152 -26.39 10.21 -19.50
N ILE A 153 -25.59 9.92 -20.54
CA ILE A 153 -25.97 10.16 -21.93
C ILE A 153 -27.17 9.27 -22.31
N PRO A 154 -28.30 9.86 -22.79
CA PRO A 154 -29.45 9.10 -23.24
C PRO A 154 -29.07 8.11 -24.36
N GLY A 155 -29.47 6.85 -24.20
CA GLY A 155 -29.18 5.77 -25.17
C GLY A 155 -27.86 5.03 -24.95
N LEU A 156 -26.95 5.55 -24.11
CA LEU A 156 -25.70 4.84 -23.76
C LEU A 156 -25.76 4.17 -22.38
N GLY A 157 -26.34 4.86 -21.39
CA GLY A 157 -26.40 4.37 -20.02
C GLY A 157 -27.47 3.34 -19.76
N LYS A 158 -27.15 2.35 -18.91
CA LYS A 158 -28.08 1.32 -18.41
C LYS A 158 -28.43 1.60 -16.96
N THR A 159 -29.72 1.65 -16.64
CA THR A 159 -30.19 1.72 -15.25
C THR A 159 -30.30 0.31 -14.67
N VAL A 160 -29.54 0.02 -13.62
CA VAL A 160 -29.55 -1.26 -12.88
C VAL A 160 -29.78 -0.95 -11.41
N ASN A 161 -30.74 -1.61 -10.77
CA ASN A 161 -31.08 -1.39 -9.35
C ASN A 161 -31.32 0.08 -8.99
N GLY A 162 -31.88 0.86 -9.93
CA GLY A 162 -32.20 2.27 -9.75
C GLY A 162 -31.04 3.25 -10.01
N ALA A 163 -29.80 2.77 -10.17
CA ALA A 163 -28.60 3.56 -10.47
C ALA A 163 -28.24 3.48 -11.96
N ARG A 164 -27.72 4.57 -12.53
CA ARG A 164 -27.31 4.65 -13.94
C ARG A 164 -25.81 4.92 -14.05
N ILE A 165 -25.02 3.88 -13.77
CA ILE A 165 -23.54 3.95 -13.68
C ILE A 165 -22.83 3.11 -14.75
N TRP A 166 -23.57 2.29 -15.50
CA TRP A 166 -23.02 1.33 -16.45
C TRP A 166 -23.29 1.78 -17.89
N ILE A 167 -22.32 1.53 -18.77
CA ILE A 167 -22.50 1.54 -20.22
C ILE A 167 -22.21 0.14 -20.77
N GLY A 168 -22.81 -0.21 -21.90
CA GLY A 168 -22.49 -1.47 -22.58
C GLY A 168 -23.70 -2.25 -23.04
N THR A 169 -23.47 -3.51 -23.33
CA THR A 169 -24.47 -4.44 -23.89
C THR A 169 -25.04 -5.34 -22.79
N GLU A 170 -25.93 -6.27 -23.16
CA GLU A 170 -26.48 -7.25 -22.21
C GLU A 170 -25.41 -8.21 -21.67
N THR A 171 -24.37 -8.52 -22.45
CA THR A 171 -23.33 -9.50 -22.10
C THR A 171 -22.10 -8.88 -21.45
N MET A 172 -21.72 -7.66 -21.83
CA MET A 172 -20.55 -6.97 -21.31
C MET A 172 -20.93 -5.55 -20.89
N SER A 173 -20.78 -5.26 -19.61
CA SER A 173 -20.95 -3.94 -19.03
C SER A 173 -19.60 -3.34 -18.62
N PHE A 174 -19.47 -2.04 -18.83
CA PHE A 174 -18.33 -1.25 -18.44
C PHE A 174 -18.79 -0.12 -17.50
N GLN A 175 -18.06 0.11 -16.41
CA GLN A 175 -18.31 1.19 -15.47
C GLN A 175 -17.25 2.29 -15.67
N PRO A 176 -17.60 3.40 -16.34
CA PRO A 176 -16.67 4.50 -16.61
C PRO A 176 -16.05 5.11 -15.35
N GLY A 177 -16.79 5.11 -14.24
CA GLY A 177 -16.33 5.61 -12.94
C GLY A 177 -15.04 4.96 -12.45
N GLU A 178 -14.79 3.69 -12.79
CA GLU A 178 -13.58 2.98 -12.38
C GLU A 178 -12.31 3.55 -13.05
N ILE A 179 -12.41 4.01 -14.30
CA ILE A 179 -11.32 4.71 -14.99
C ILE A 179 -11.23 6.16 -14.54
N ALA A 180 -12.37 6.83 -14.34
CA ALA A 180 -12.40 8.20 -13.82
C ALA A 180 -11.67 8.33 -12.48
N LYS A 181 -11.74 7.31 -11.62
CA LYS A 181 -11.00 7.22 -10.35
C LYS A 181 -9.49 7.40 -10.52
N ILE A 182 -8.91 6.69 -11.49
CA ILE A 182 -7.47 6.75 -11.79
C ILE A 182 -7.11 8.12 -12.39
N LEU A 183 -7.94 8.62 -13.31
CA LEU A 183 -7.74 9.91 -13.95
C LEU A 183 -7.83 11.08 -12.96
N LEU A 184 -8.75 11.02 -12.00
CA LEU A 184 -8.85 11.98 -10.90
C LEU A 184 -7.64 11.91 -9.98
N ALA A 185 -7.14 10.72 -9.65
CA ALA A 185 -5.90 10.60 -8.86
C ALA A 185 -4.71 11.28 -9.57
N ILE A 186 -4.59 11.12 -10.90
CA ILE A 186 -3.57 11.81 -11.70
C ILE A 186 -3.77 13.33 -11.68
N PHE A 187 -5.01 13.78 -11.90
CA PHE A 187 -5.34 15.21 -11.87
C PHE A 187 -5.06 15.84 -10.51
N PHE A 188 -5.54 15.24 -9.41
CA PHE A 188 -5.31 15.73 -8.06
C PHE A 188 -3.83 15.75 -7.71
N ALA A 189 -3.06 14.69 -8.04
CA ALA A 189 -1.63 14.65 -7.78
C ALA A 189 -0.89 15.75 -8.55
N GLY A 190 -1.20 15.92 -9.84
CA GLY A 190 -0.57 16.93 -10.69
C GLY A 190 -0.90 18.35 -10.27
N TYR A 191 -2.17 18.61 -9.95
CA TYR A 191 -2.63 19.93 -9.53
C TYR A 191 -2.07 20.31 -8.17
N LEU A 192 -2.22 19.43 -7.17
CA LEU A 192 -1.76 19.71 -5.80
C LEU A 192 -0.25 19.94 -5.72
N VAL A 193 0.55 19.25 -6.52
CA VAL A 193 2.01 19.48 -6.57
C VAL A 193 2.36 20.80 -7.24
N SER A 194 1.62 21.19 -8.28
CA SER A 194 1.89 22.45 -9.00
C SER A 194 1.50 23.69 -8.20
N TYR A 195 0.50 23.57 -7.32
CA TYR A 195 -0.07 24.69 -6.57
C TYR A 195 0.13 24.57 -5.04
N ARG A 196 0.96 23.62 -4.56
CA ARG A 196 1.17 23.33 -3.14
C ARG A 196 1.46 24.58 -2.31
N ASP A 197 2.41 25.38 -2.74
CA ASP A 197 2.88 26.55 -1.98
C ASP A 197 1.78 27.60 -1.83
N GLN A 198 0.93 27.74 -2.85
CA GLN A 198 -0.21 28.66 -2.85
C GLN A 198 -1.31 28.17 -1.90
N LEU A 199 -1.54 26.85 -1.83
CA LEU A 199 -2.50 26.22 -0.91
C LEU A 199 -2.05 26.28 0.57
N VAL A 200 -0.75 26.29 0.82
CA VAL A 200 -0.20 26.34 2.18
C VAL A 200 -0.09 27.77 2.71
N LEU A 201 0.40 28.71 1.89
CA LEU A 201 0.86 30.03 2.33
C LEU A 201 -0.12 31.18 2.10
N ALA A 202 -1.10 31.05 1.19
CA ALA A 202 -1.91 32.17 0.74
C ALA A 202 -3.39 32.05 1.09
N GLY A 203 -3.91 32.98 1.89
CA GLY A 203 -5.35 33.26 2.01
C GLY A 203 -5.83 33.69 3.41
N PRO A 204 -7.12 34.05 3.52
CA PRO A 204 -7.70 34.63 4.73
C PRO A 204 -7.79 33.61 5.87
N LYS A 205 -7.58 34.08 7.11
CA LYS A 205 -7.90 33.30 8.31
C LYS A 205 -9.37 33.51 8.64
N ILE A 206 -10.17 32.45 8.53
CA ILE A 206 -11.58 32.44 8.92
C ILE A 206 -11.71 31.38 10.02
N LEU A 207 -12.26 31.75 11.18
CA LEU A 207 -12.44 30.85 12.34
C LEU A 207 -11.13 30.13 12.77
N GLY A 208 -9.98 30.82 12.73
CA GLY A 208 -8.68 30.24 13.08
C GLY A 208 -8.08 29.30 12.02
N ILE A 209 -8.81 28.98 10.95
CA ILE A 209 -8.37 28.15 9.84
C ILE A 209 -7.94 29.05 8.68
N ARG A 210 -6.74 28.82 8.13
CA ARG A 210 -6.23 29.56 6.98
C ARG A 210 -6.69 28.89 5.70
N PHE A 211 -7.67 29.49 5.03
CA PHE A 211 -8.19 28.99 3.76
C PHE A 211 -7.29 29.42 2.60
N PRO A 212 -7.07 28.56 1.59
CA PRO A 212 -6.39 28.94 0.35
C PRO A 212 -7.14 30.06 -0.39
N ARG A 213 -6.42 30.80 -1.24
CA ARG A 213 -7.06 31.71 -2.20
C ARG A 213 -7.98 30.94 -3.14
N LEU A 214 -9.22 31.43 -3.30
CA LEU A 214 -10.26 30.78 -4.10
C LEU A 214 -9.84 30.61 -5.58
N ARG A 215 -8.96 31.47 -6.10
CA ARG A 215 -8.43 31.37 -7.48
C ARG A 215 -7.55 30.13 -7.69
N ASP A 216 -6.76 29.77 -6.67
CA ASP A 216 -5.74 28.71 -6.77
C ASP A 216 -6.28 27.37 -6.27
N PHE A 217 -7.34 27.40 -5.44
CA PHE A 217 -8.05 26.20 -4.98
C PHE A 217 -9.33 25.91 -5.78
N GLY A 218 -9.85 26.92 -6.49
CA GLY A 218 -11.10 26.82 -7.24
C GLY A 218 -11.13 25.68 -8.26
N PRO A 219 -10.15 25.56 -9.18
CA PRO A 219 -10.20 24.52 -10.21
C PRO A 219 -10.23 23.09 -9.68
N ILE A 220 -9.48 22.78 -8.62
CA ILE A 220 -9.48 21.44 -8.03
C ILE A 220 -10.79 21.14 -7.30
N VAL A 221 -11.34 22.13 -6.58
CA VAL A 221 -12.65 22.01 -5.91
C VAL A 221 -13.77 21.88 -6.94
N ILE A 222 -13.74 22.66 -8.01
CA ILE A 222 -14.75 22.59 -9.09
C ILE A 222 -14.74 21.20 -9.71
N ALA A 223 -13.56 20.67 -10.08
CA ALA A 223 -13.46 19.33 -10.64
C ALA A 223 -13.95 18.27 -9.66
N TRP A 224 -13.62 18.39 -8.37
CA TRP A 224 -14.07 17.48 -7.33
C TRP A 224 -15.59 17.55 -7.11
N VAL A 225 -16.17 18.75 -6.92
CA VAL A 225 -17.61 18.97 -6.76
C VAL A 225 -18.37 18.49 -8.00
N ALA A 226 -17.86 18.78 -9.21
CA ALA A 226 -18.46 18.29 -10.45
C ALA A 226 -18.46 16.76 -10.48
N SER A 227 -17.33 16.12 -10.14
CA SER A 227 -17.22 14.66 -10.13
C SER A 227 -18.20 14.02 -9.13
N VAL A 228 -18.24 14.52 -7.89
CA VAL A 228 -19.18 14.04 -6.86
C VAL A 228 -20.63 14.33 -7.26
N GLY A 229 -20.90 15.52 -7.80
CA GLY A 229 -22.24 15.91 -8.24
C GLY A 229 -22.78 15.00 -9.34
N ILE A 230 -21.96 14.67 -10.34
CA ILE A 230 -22.32 13.72 -11.41
C ILE A 230 -22.69 12.36 -10.81
N LEU A 231 -21.86 11.83 -9.90
CA LEU A 231 -22.12 10.54 -9.25
C LEU A 231 -23.41 10.54 -8.40
N VAL A 232 -23.74 11.67 -7.76
CA VAL A 232 -25.02 11.83 -7.06
C VAL A 232 -26.20 11.75 -8.03
N PHE A 233 -26.09 12.33 -9.23
CA PHE A 233 -27.11 12.19 -10.29
C PHE A 233 -27.21 10.76 -10.84
N GLU A 234 -26.10 10.03 -10.88
CA GLU A 234 -26.09 8.60 -11.22
C GLU A 234 -26.67 7.70 -10.12
N LYS A 235 -26.86 8.26 -8.91
CA LYS A 235 -27.22 7.58 -7.65
C LYS A 235 -26.15 6.59 -7.17
N ASP A 236 -24.87 6.96 -7.35
CA ASP A 236 -23.71 6.19 -6.89
C ASP A 236 -23.05 6.81 -5.64
N LEU A 237 -23.65 6.53 -4.49
CA LEU A 237 -23.11 7.02 -3.22
C LEU A 237 -21.80 6.33 -2.81
N GLY A 238 -21.60 5.07 -3.20
CA GLY A 238 -20.37 4.35 -2.90
C GLY A 238 -19.17 5.02 -3.58
N THR A 239 -19.24 5.20 -4.90
CA THR A 239 -18.14 5.79 -5.67
C THR A 239 -17.93 7.27 -5.31
N SER A 240 -19.01 8.01 -5.02
CA SER A 240 -18.88 9.41 -4.58
C SER A 240 -18.14 9.53 -3.24
N LEU A 241 -18.38 8.61 -2.29
CA LEU A 241 -17.61 8.52 -1.05
C LEU A 241 -16.12 8.20 -1.33
N LEU A 242 -15.83 7.30 -2.27
CA LEU A 242 -14.44 7.02 -2.64
C LEU A 242 -13.73 8.25 -3.21
N PHE A 243 -14.40 9.00 -4.08
CA PHE A 243 -13.81 10.18 -4.73
C PHE A 243 -13.67 11.34 -3.74
N PHE A 244 -14.65 11.49 -2.84
CA PHE A 244 -14.58 12.37 -1.69
C PHE A 244 -13.37 12.06 -0.81
N GLY A 245 -13.24 10.80 -0.37
CA GLY A 245 -12.15 10.38 0.50
C GLY A 245 -10.80 10.54 -0.19
N LEU A 246 -10.68 10.17 -1.46
CA LEU A 246 -9.46 10.38 -2.26
C LEU A 246 -9.04 11.84 -2.27
N PHE A 247 -9.97 12.76 -2.55
CA PHE A 247 -9.69 14.20 -2.55
C PHE A 247 -9.20 14.69 -1.18
N VAL A 248 -9.92 14.37 -0.10
CA VAL A 248 -9.57 14.80 1.27
C VAL A 248 -8.21 14.23 1.69
N ALA A 249 -7.95 12.95 1.41
CA ALA A 249 -6.67 12.31 1.74
C ALA A 249 -5.51 12.95 0.99
N MET A 250 -5.64 13.18 -0.32
CA MET A 250 -4.59 13.82 -1.11
C MET A 250 -4.36 15.28 -0.69
N LEU A 251 -5.42 16.01 -0.37
CA LEU A 251 -5.32 17.38 0.11
C LEU A 251 -4.60 17.45 1.46
N TYR A 252 -4.91 16.52 2.38
CA TYR A 252 -4.20 16.39 3.65
C TYR A 252 -2.71 16.10 3.43
N VAL A 253 -2.37 15.13 2.59
CA VAL A 253 -0.97 14.74 2.32
C VAL A 253 -0.21 15.89 1.65
N ALA A 254 -0.83 16.61 0.71
CA ALA A 254 -0.19 17.73 0.02
C ALA A 254 0.08 18.94 0.95
N THR A 255 -0.85 19.24 1.85
CA THR A 255 -0.81 20.45 2.68
C THR A 255 -0.28 20.24 4.09
N SER A 256 -0.28 18.98 4.58
CA SER A 256 0.06 18.59 5.95
C SER A 256 -0.79 19.29 7.03
N LYS A 257 -2.01 19.72 6.69
CA LYS A 257 -2.92 20.42 7.62
C LYS A 257 -4.08 19.51 8.04
N VAL A 258 -4.15 19.18 9.32
CA VAL A 258 -5.23 18.36 9.92
C VAL A 258 -6.62 19.00 9.76
N SER A 259 -6.69 20.33 9.62
CA SER A 259 -7.94 21.05 9.39
C SER A 259 -8.73 20.50 8.18
N TRP A 260 -8.07 20.01 7.14
CA TRP A 260 -8.75 19.42 5.99
C TRP A 260 -9.43 18.10 6.29
N ILE A 261 -8.87 17.29 7.20
CA ILE A 261 -9.52 16.06 7.66
C ILE A 261 -10.77 16.42 8.46
N ILE A 262 -10.67 17.38 9.39
CA ILE A 262 -11.80 17.81 10.21
C ILE A 262 -12.92 18.39 9.33
N LEU A 263 -12.58 19.27 8.40
CA LEU A 263 -13.55 19.82 7.43
C LEU A 263 -14.14 18.73 6.53
N GLY A 264 -13.31 17.79 6.06
CA GLY A 264 -13.76 16.65 5.26
C GLY A 264 -14.75 15.77 6.02
N LEU A 265 -14.47 15.42 7.27
CA LEU A 265 -15.40 14.67 8.12
C LEU A 265 -16.69 15.45 8.38
N GLY A 266 -16.60 16.76 8.61
CA GLY A 266 -17.77 17.63 8.75
C GLY A 266 -18.65 17.67 7.49
N PHE A 267 -18.04 17.83 6.31
CA PHE A 267 -18.76 17.80 5.03
C PHE A 267 -19.34 16.42 4.73
N PHE A 268 -18.63 15.35 5.06
CA PHE A 268 -19.13 13.99 4.91
C PHE A 268 -20.35 13.75 5.79
N ALA A 269 -20.30 14.13 7.07
CA ALA A 269 -21.43 13.99 7.98
C ALA A 269 -22.64 14.82 7.52
N ALA A 270 -22.41 16.08 7.14
CA ALA A 270 -23.47 16.95 6.61
C ALA A 270 -24.06 16.37 5.31
N GLY A 271 -23.21 15.89 4.40
CA GLY A 271 -23.61 15.26 3.14
C GLY A 271 -24.39 13.96 3.36
N ALA A 272 -23.99 13.13 4.31
CA ALA A 272 -24.69 11.89 4.65
C ALA A 272 -26.08 12.17 5.23
N VAL A 273 -26.20 13.14 6.14
CA VAL A 273 -27.50 13.59 6.67
C VAL A 273 -28.37 14.15 5.56
N ALA A 274 -27.84 15.07 4.75
CA ALA A 274 -28.57 15.64 3.62
C ALA A 274 -29.02 14.55 2.63
N ALA A 275 -28.14 13.59 2.30
CA ALA A 275 -28.48 12.50 1.39
C ALA A 275 -29.59 11.59 1.95
N THR A 276 -29.55 11.31 3.25
CA THR A 276 -30.59 10.52 3.94
C THR A 276 -31.95 11.22 3.91
N LEU A 277 -31.97 12.56 4.04
CA LEU A 277 -33.20 13.35 4.02
C LEU A 277 -33.74 13.60 2.61
N LEU A 278 -32.87 13.70 1.61
CA LEU A 278 -33.23 14.09 0.24
C LEU A 278 -33.47 12.90 -0.69
N PHE A 279 -32.92 11.72 -0.39
CA PHE A 279 -32.95 10.57 -1.28
C PHE A 279 -33.49 9.31 -0.58
N SER A 280 -34.66 8.85 -1.02
CA SER A 280 -35.34 7.68 -0.45
C SER A 280 -34.51 6.39 -0.49
N HIS A 281 -33.72 6.16 -1.54
CA HIS A 281 -32.85 4.99 -1.63
C HIS A 281 -31.73 5.00 -0.58
N VAL A 282 -31.28 6.18 -0.15
CA VAL A 282 -30.25 6.35 0.89
C VAL A 282 -30.87 6.12 2.26
N GLN A 283 -32.06 6.69 2.47
CA GLN A 283 -32.86 6.45 3.67
C GLN A 283 -33.06 4.94 3.89
N GLN A 284 -33.46 4.19 2.85
CA GLN A 284 -33.59 2.73 2.93
C GLN A 284 -32.30 2.02 3.34
N ARG A 285 -31.14 2.45 2.84
CA ARG A 285 -29.84 1.86 3.25
C ARG A 285 -29.49 2.17 4.71
N VAL A 286 -29.86 3.35 5.20
CA VAL A 286 -29.66 3.75 6.60
C VAL A 286 -30.62 3.03 7.54
N ASP A 287 -31.90 2.91 7.16
CA ASP A 287 -32.90 2.16 7.93
C ASP A 287 -32.54 0.68 7.99
N GLY A 288 -32.18 0.09 6.84
CA GLY A 288 -31.66 -1.28 6.71
C GLY A 288 -30.38 -1.54 7.51
N TRP A 289 -29.60 -0.49 7.80
CA TRP A 289 -28.40 -0.58 8.63
C TRP A 289 -28.73 -0.46 10.13
N LEU A 290 -29.52 0.53 10.54
CA LEU A 290 -29.88 0.76 11.95
C LEU A 290 -30.79 -0.34 12.50
N HIS A 291 -31.78 -0.75 11.71
CA HIS A 291 -32.83 -1.70 12.11
C HIS A 291 -32.70 -3.07 11.44
N ALA A 292 -31.49 -3.42 10.97
CA ALA A 292 -31.24 -4.60 10.16
C ALA A 292 -31.90 -5.90 10.68
N LEU A 293 -31.92 -6.12 12.00
CA LEU A 293 -32.40 -7.36 12.61
C LEU A 293 -33.88 -7.34 13.01
N THR A 294 -34.61 -6.25 12.75
CA THR A 294 -36.05 -6.23 13.02
C THR A 294 -36.78 -7.06 11.96
N SER A 295 -37.85 -7.76 12.38
CA SER A 295 -38.67 -8.54 11.44
C SER A 295 -39.26 -7.69 10.33
N GLU A 296 -39.57 -6.42 10.61
CA GLU A 296 -40.08 -5.48 9.61
C GLU A 296 -39.05 -5.20 8.51
N GLU A 297 -37.83 -4.79 8.87
CA GLU A 297 -36.82 -4.42 7.89
C GLU A 297 -36.23 -5.65 7.19
N TYR A 298 -36.12 -6.79 7.88
CA TYR A 298 -35.66 -8.05 7.29
C TYR A 298 -36.58 -8.55 6.18
N ASN A 299 -37.91 -8.46 6.37
CA ASN A 299 -38.90 -8.96 5.40
C ASN A 299 -39.34 -7.91 4.37
N LYS A 300 -38.84 -6.67 4.46
CA LYS A 300 -39.20 -5.57 3.56
C LYS A 300 -38.63 -5.79 2.15
N ALA A 301 -39.49 -5.70 1.15
CA ALA A 301 -39.12 -5.80 -0.26
C ALA A 301 -39.87 -4.74 -1.10
N PRO A 302 -39.18 -3.92 -1.91
CA PRO A 302 -37.72 -3.80 -2.04
C PRO A 302 -37.07 -3.01 -0.89
N GLY A 303 -35.75 -3.13 -0.76
CA GLY A 303 -34.96 -2.22 0.09
C GLY A 303 -34.82 -2.61 1.57
N GLY A 304 -35.24 -3.81 1.96
CA GLY A 304 -35.00 -4.34 3.30
C GLY A 304 -33.57 -4.82 3.55
N SER A 305 -33.34 -5.34 4.76
CA SER A 305 -32.04 -5.77 5.26
C SER A 305 -31.70 -7.24 4.98
N TYR A 306 -32.58 -8.00 4.30
CA TYR A 306 -32.41 -9.44 4.03
C TYR A 306 -30.99 -9.79 3.54
N GLN A 307 -30.49 -9.08 2.53
CA GLN A 307 -29.15 -9.32 1.98
C GLN A 307 -28.04 -9.15 3.04
N LEU A 308 -28.12 -8.08 3.84
CA LEU A 308 -27.17 -7.80 4.91
C LEU A 308 -27.18 -8.90 5.96
N VAL A 309 -28.37 -9.25 6.45
CA VAL A 309 -28.53 -10.20 7.55
C VAL A 309 -28.14 -11.61 7.12
N GLN A 310 -28.46 -12.02 5.89
CA GLN A 310 -28.00 -13.31 5.37
C GLN A 310 -26.48 -13.40 5.27
N GLY A 311 -25.81 -12.31 4.86
CA GLY A 311 -24.34 -12.24 4.90
C GLY A 311 -23.78 -12.38 6.32
N LEU A 312 -24.42 -11.75 7.31
CA LEU A 312 -24.03 -11.88 8.73
C LEU A 312 -24.22 -13.32 9.25
N PHE A 313 -25.32 -13.99 8.88
CA PHE A 313 -25.55 -15.38 9.25
C PHE A 313 -24.55 -16.33 8.58
N GLY A 314 -24.20 -16.12 7.32
CA GLY A 314 -23.15 -16.88 6.64
C GLY A 314 -21.80 -16.74 7.35
N MET A 315 -21.37 -15.51 7.66
CA MET A 315 -20.14 -15.29 8.43
C MET A 315 -20.19 -15.89 9.84
N SER A 316 -21.35 -15.88 10.49
CA SER A 316 -21.54 -16.55 11.78
C SER A 316 -21.40 -18.07 11.68
N ASN A 317 -21.87 -18.67 10.59
CA ASN A 317 -21.77 -20.11 10.35
C ASN A 317 -20.30 -20.54 10.13
N GLY A 318 -19.50 -19.69 9.48
CA GLY A 318 -18.07 -19.95 9.26
C GLY A 318 -17.22 -19.95 10.53
N GLY A 319 -17.63 -19.27 11.60
CA GLY A 319 -16.87 -19.23 12.86
C GLY A 319 -15.41 -18.79 12.67
N LEU A 320 -14.48 -19.43 13.39
CA LEU A 320 -13.05 -19.05 13.36
C LEU A 320 -12.31 -19.58 12.12
N THR A 321 -12.60 -20.81 11.69
CA THR A 321 -11.82 -21.56 10.69
C THR A 321 -12.55 -21.79 9.36
N GLY A 322 -13.82 -21.42 9.29
CA GLY A 322 -14.69 -21.65 8.14
C GLY A 322 -15.40 -22.99 8.23
N THR A 323 -16.46 -23.12 7.43
CA THR A 323 -17.12 -24.41 7.20
C THR A 323 -16.27 -25.35 6.34
N GLY A 324 -15.30 -24.82 5.61
CA GLY A 324 -14.58 -25.51 4.53
C GLY A 324 -15.03 -24.98 3.18
N PHE A 325 -14.06 -24.83 2.27
CA PHE A 325 -14.33 -24.44 0.89
C PHE A 325 -15.23 -25.49 0.21
N GLY A 326 -16.34 -25.06 -0.38
CA GLY A 326 -17.34 -25.97 -0.96
C GLY A 326 -18.48 -26.36 -0.01
N GLU A 327 -18.24 -26.40 1.30
CA GLU A 327 -19.17 -26.93 2.31
C GLU A 327 -20.21 -25.90 2.82
N GLY A 328 -20.03 -24.63 2.50
CA GLY A 328 -20.93 -23.54 2.91
C GLY A 328 -22.21 -23.46 2.08
N ARG A 329 -23.02 -22.42 2.33
CA ARG A 329 -24.18 -22.05 1.50
C ARG A 329 -24.15 -20.57 1.07
N PRO A 330 -23.05 -20.08 0.49
CA PRO A 330 -22.90 -18.68 0.10
C PRO A 330 -23.93 -18.23 -0.95
N ASN A 331 -24.47 -19.18 -1.73
CA ASN A 331 -25.53 -18.94 -2.71
C ASN A 331 -26.87 -18.48 -2.08
N MET A 332 -27.05 -18.57 -0.77
CA MET A 332 -28.21 -18.02 -0.06
C MET A 332 -28.17 -16.50 0.08
N VAL A 333 -26.98 -15.89 -0.01
CA VAL A 333 -26.79 -14.44 0.14
C VAL A 333 -26.95 -13.75 -1.22
N PRO A 334 -27.93 -12.84 -1.42
CA PRO A 334 -28.08 -12.12 -2.68
C PRO A 334 -26.79 -11.37 -3.04
N TYR A 335 -26.40 -11.41 -4.32
CA TYR A 335 -25.17 -10.81 -4.83
C TYR A 335 -23.88 -11.28 -4.10
N ALA A 336 -23.87 -12.53 -3.64
CA ALA A 336 -22.73 -13.20 -3.00
C ALA A 336 -21.43 -13.14 -3.83
N GLU A 337 -21.53 -13.08 -5.15
CA GLU A 337 -20.42 -12.98 -6.08
C GLU A 337 -19.86 -11.56 -6.21
N SER A 338 -20.63 -10.54 -5.83
CA SER A 338 -20.30 -9.11 -5.98
C SER A 338 -19.89 -8.48 -4.64
N ASP A 339 -20.72 -7.62 -4.05
CA ASP A 339 -20.43 -6.87 -2.83
C ASP A 339 -20.39 -7.76 -1.58
N PHE A 340 -21.10 -8.90 -1.59
CA PHE A 340 -21.14 -9.86 -0.48
C PHE A 340 -20.12 -11.01 -0.60
N ILE A 341 -19.18 -10.96 -1.54
CA ILE A 341 -18.14 -11.99 -1.66
C ILE A 341 -17.28 -12.12 -0.40
N TYR A 342 -17.12 -11.02 0.34
CA TYR A 342 -16.42 -11.04 1.63
C TYR A 342 -17.20 -11.85 2.68
N ALA A 343 -18.54 -11.78 2.69
CA ALA A 343 -19.35 -12.61 3.58
C ALA A 343 -19.28 -14.09 3.19
N SER A 344 -19.33 -14.38 1.88
CA SER A 344 -19.21 -15.74 1.34
C SER A 344 -17.87 -16.38 1.67
N LEU A 345 -16.77 -15.64 1.52
CA LEU A 345 -15.45 -16.08 1.97
C LEU A 345 -15.41 -16.25 3.49
N GLY A 346 -16.11 -15.41 4.25
CA GLY A 346 -16.20 -15.53 5.70
C GLY A 346 -16.92 -16.79 6.17
N GLU A 347 -17.93 -17.24 5.43
CA GLU A 347 -18.60 -18.51 5.69
C GLU A 347 -17.66 -19.69 5.47
N GLU A 348 -16.99 -19.75 4.32
CA GLU A 348 -16.20 -20.94 3.95
C GLU A 348 -14.77 -20.97 4.51
N LEU A 349 -14.14 -19.80 4.67
CA LEU A 349 -12.78 -19.67 5.22
C LEU A 349 -12.73 -19.22 6.69
N GLY A 350 -13.86 -18.75 7.22
CA GLY A 350 -13.94 -18.24 8.58
C GLY A 350 -13.19 -16.94 8.80
N MET A 351 -13.17 -16.51 10.06
CA MET A 351 -12.48 -15.29 10.49
C MET A 351 -10.97 -15.34 10.17
N ALA A 352 -10.32 -16.50 10.27
CA ALA A 352 -8.89 -16.63 10.00
C ALA A 352 -8.55 -16.31 8.53
N GLY A 353 -9.32 -16.83 7.57
CA GLY A 353 -9.09 -16.52 6.16
C GLY A 353 -9.44 -15.07 5.81
N LEU A 354 -10.52 -14.53 6.37
CA LEU A 354 -10.84 -13.10 6.24
C LEU A 354 -9.73 -12.19 6.75
N PHE A 355 -9.11 -12.56 7.88
CA PHE A 355 -7.98 -11.82 8.44
C PHE A 355 -6.78 -11.83 7.48
N VAL A 356 -6.45 -12.98 6.88
CA VAL A 356 -5.38 -13.07 5.86
C VAL A 356 -5.68 -12.21 4.64
N ILE A 357 -6.94 -12.18 4.18
CA ILE A 357 -7.38 -11.32 3.07
C ILE A 357 -7.20 -9.84 3.44
N LEU A 358 -7.59 -9.41 4.63
CA LEU A 358 -7.39 -8.03 5.09
C LEU A 358 -5.90 -7.68 5.19
N LEU A 359 -5.05 -8.60 5.65
CA LEU A 359 -3.60 -8.40 5.67
C LEU A 359 -3.03 -8.22 4.26
N CYS A 360 -3.54 -8.95 3.27
CA CYS A 360 -3.14 -8.78 1.87
C CYS A 360 -3.41 -7.35 1.38
N TYR A 361 -4.61 -6.81 1.63
CA TYR A 361 -4.91 -5.42 1.29
C TYR A 361 -4.09 -4.41 2.09
N LEU A 362 -3.88 -4.68 3.38
CA LEU A 362 -3.02 -3.84 4.22
C LEU A 362 -1.60 -3.79 3.68
N PHE A 363 -1.06 -4.90 3.18
CA PHE A 363 0.25 -4.92 2.54
C PHE A 363 0.27 -4.15 1.22
N ILE A 364 -0.76 -4.24 0.37
CA ILE A 364 -0.84 -3.39 -0.83
C ILE A 364 -0.78 -1.91 -0.43
N PHE A 365 -1.60 -1.49 0.54
CA PHE A 365 -1.61 -0.12 1.04
C PHE A 365 -0.24 0.30 1.60
N GLN A 366 0.32 -0.51 2.50
CA GLN A 366 1.60 -0.26 3.15
C GLN A 366 2.74 -0.14 2.14
N ARG A 367 2.78 -0.99 1.10
CA ARG A 367 3.78 -0.95 0.03
C ARG A 367 3.66 0.29 -0.84
N GLY A 368 2.43 0.71 -1.09
CA GLY A 368 2.11 1.97 -1.74
C GLY A 368 2.62 3.20 -0.98
N ILE A 369 2.32 3.29 0.32
CA ILE A 369 2.80 4.38 1.18
C ILE A 369 4.33 4.36 1.32
N LYS A 370 4.93 3.17 1.51
CA LYS A 370 6.39 3.03 1.55
C LYS A 370 7.04 3.51 0.26
N THR A 371 6.44 3.20 -0.88
CA THR A 371 6.88 3.70 -2.19
C THR A 371 6.79 5.23 -2.25
N ALA A 372 5.67 5.81 -1.79
CA ALA A 372 5.48 7.26 -1.77
C ALA A 372 6.54 8.00 -0.93
N GLN A 373 6.94 7.41 0.21
CA GLN A 373 7.98 7.95 1.10
C GLN A 373 9.41 7.87 0.52
N GLN A 374 9.66 6.93 -0.40
CA GLN A 374 10.97 6.74 -1.03
C GLN A 374 11.17 7.62 -2.27
N LEU A 375 10.09 8.17 -2.81
CA LEU A 375 10.14 9.05 -3.98
C LEU A 375 10.74 10.41 -3.65
N ARG A 376 11.44 10.97 -4.65
CA ARG A 376 12.04 12.31 -4.57
C ARG A 376 11.20 13.38 -5.25
N ASP A 377 10.12 13.00 -5.94
CA ASP A 377 9.23 13.93 -6.62
C ASP A 377 7.83 13.92 -6.01
N GLY A 378 7.28 15.11 -5.78
CA GLY A 378 5.98 15.24 -5.11
C GLY A 378 4.81 14.66 -5.91
N PHE A 379 4.90 14.63 -7.25
CA PHE A 379 3.84 14.07 -8.10
C PHE A 379 3.69 12.56 -7.85
N GLY A 380 4.78 11.81 -7.95
CA GLY A 380 4.81 10.39 -7.64
C GLY A 380 4.38 10.10 -6.21
N THR A 381 4.83 10.89 -5.23
CA THR A 381 4.41 10.75 -3.83
C THR A 381 2.90 10.87 -3.66
N LEU A 382 2.28 11.92 -4.22
CA LEU A 382 0.83 12.09 -4.14
C LEU A 382 0.08 11.02 -4.93
N LEU A 383 0.54 10.66 -6.12
CA LEU A 383 -0.12 9.66 -6.96
C LEU A 383 -0.09 8.28 -6.30
N ALA A 384 1.07 7.82 -5.82
CA ALA A 384 1.19 6.55 -5.11
C ALA A 384 0.32 6.53 -3.85
N THR A 385 0.29 7.64 -3.10
CA THR A 385 -0.55 7.75 -1.90
C THR A 385 -2.03 7.68 -2.26
N GLY A 386 -2.49 8.44 -3.25
CA GLY A 386 -3.89 8.46 -3.70
C GLY A 386 -4.35 7.09 -4.19
N LEU A 387 -3.61 6.48 -5.11
CA LEU A 387 -3.95 5.15 -5.66
C LEU A 387 -4.03 4.07 -4.59
N SER A 388 -3.08 4.06 -3.65
CA SER A 388 -3.05 3.08 -2.56
C SER A 388 -4.18 3.31 -1.57
N PHE A 389 -4.43 4.58 -1.23
CA PHE A 389 -5.52 4.97 -0.35
C PHE A 389 -6.88 4.63 -0.95
N THR A 390 -7.08 4.79 -2.26
CA THR A 390 -8.32 4.40 -2.93
C THR A 390 -8.63 2.91 -2.76
N ILE A 391 -7.64 2.03 -2.93
CA ILE A 391 -7.83 0.58 -2.71
C ILE A 391 -8.22 0.33 -1.24
N ALA A 392 -7.48 0.92 -0.29
CA ALA A 392 -7.75 0.75 1.14
C ALA A 392 -9.13 1.26 1.54
N LEU A 393 -9.53 2.45 1.05
CA LEU A 393 -10.83 3.03 1.31
C LEU A 393 -11.95 2.19 0.70
N GLN A 394 -11.76 1.67 -0.51
CA GLN A 394 -12.74 0.79 -1.16
C GLN A 394 -12.95 -0.49 -0.35
N VAL A 395 -11.87 -1.13 0.10
CA VAL A 395 -11.95 -2.30 1.00
C VAL A 395 -12.65 -1.94 2.30
N PHE A 396 -12.28 -0.82 2.93
CA PHE A 396 -12.93 -0.36 4.17
C PHE A 396 -14.43 -0.14 3.97
N VAL A 397 -14.84 0.50 2.88
CA VAL A 397 -16.26 0.80 2.62
C VAL A 397 -17.06 -0.48 2.37
N VAL A 398 -16.52 -1.43 1.60
CA VAL A 398 -17.22 -2.70 1.32
C VAL A 398 -17.29 -3.58 2.56
N VAL A 399 -16.15 -3.84 3.21
CA VAL A 399 -16.09 -4.68 4.41
C VAL A 399 -16.88 -4.03 5.54
N GLY A 400 -16.77 -2.70 5.71
CA GLY A 400 -17.56 -1.95 6.67
C GLY A 400 -19.07 -2.06 6.43
N GLY A 401 -19.50 -2.06 5.17
CA GLY A 401 -20.90 -2.27 4.81
C GLY A 401 -21.40 -3.67 5.17
N VAL A 402 -20.66 -4.70 4.72
CA VAL A 402 -21.01 -6.12 4.94
C VAL A 402 -20.98 -6.51 6.41
N THR A 403 -20.10 -5.89 7.21
CA THR A 403 -20.01 -6.11 8.66
C THR A 403 -20.93 -5.19 9.48
N ARG A 404 -21.76 -4.36 8.83
CA ARG A 404 -22.66 -3.40 9.46
C ARG A 404 -21.95 -2.29 10.27
N LEU A 405 -20.65 -2.07 10.05
CA LEU A 405 -19.92 -0.93 10.62
C LEU A 405 -20.41 0.40 10.02
N ILE A 406 -20.72 0.40 8.73
CA ILE A 406 -21.32 1.52 8.01
C ILE A 406 -22.50 1.02 7.15
N PRO A 407 -23.37 1.89 6.60
CA PRO A 407 -24.40 1.49 5.67
C PRO A 407 -23.85 0.81 4.41
N LEU A 408 -24.62 -0.11 3.84
CA LEU A 408 -24.27 -0.80 2.59
C LEU A 408 -24.24 0.18 1.40
N THR A 409 -23.16 0.11 0.61
CA THR A 409 -22.92 1.00 -0.54
C THR A 409 -22.96 0.29 -1.90
N GLY A 410 -22.82 -1.04 -1.95
CA GLY A 410 -22.87 -1.82 -3.19
C GLY A 410 -21.61 -1.74 -4.06
N LEU A 411 -20.45 -1.44 -3.47
CA LEU A 411 -19.17 -1.41 -4.16
C LEU A 411 -18.55 -2.81 -4.29
N THR A 412 -17.74 -3.00 -5.32
CA THR A 412 -16.98 -4.25 -5.52
C THR A 412 -15.73 -4.28 -4.65
N THR A 413 -15.40 -5.43 -4.05
CA THR A 413 -14.10 -5.63 -3.39
C THR A 413 -12.99 -5.76 -4.46
N PRO A 414 -11.90 -4.97 -4.39
CA PRO A 414 -10.85 -5.00 -5.41
C PRO A 414 -10.24 -6.40 -5.59
N PHE A 415 -10.12 -6.87 -6.83
CA PHE A 415 -9.64 -8.22 -7.20
C PHE A 415 -10.52 -9.42 -6.80
N LEU A 416 -11.28 -9.35 -5.71
CA LEU A 416 -12.09 -10.48 -5.23
C LEU A 416 -13.44 -10.56 -5.94
N ALA A 417 -14.26 -9.50 -5.84
CA ALA A 417 -15.64 -9.48 -6.34
C ALA A 417 -15.75 -9.60 -7.86
N GLN A 418 -16.88 -10.14 -8.31
CA GLN A 418 -17.31 -10.06 -9.69
C GLN A 418 -17.56 -8.59 -10.05
N GLY A 419 -16.81 -8.10 -11.03
CA GLY A 419 -16.82 -6.69 -11.39
C GLY A 419 -15.76 -6.39 -12.42
N GLY A 420 -16.06 -6.65 -13.68
CA GLY A 420 -15.08 -6.62 -14.77
C GLY A 420 -14.30 -5.30 -14.89
N SER A 421 -15.00 -4.17 -14.85
CA SER A 421 -14.36 -2.84 -14.93
C SER A 421 -13.51 -2.52 -13.70
N SER A 422 -13.99 -2.88 -12.51
CA SER A 422 -13.24 -2.72 -11.26
C SER A 422 -11.98 -3.58 -11.29
N LEU A 423 -12.07 -4.83 -11.76
CA LEU A 423 -10.91 -5.72 -11.89
C LEU A 423 -9.86 -5.13 -12.85
N VAL A 424 -10.28 -4.65 -14.02
CA VAL A 424 -9.38 -3.98 -14.99
C VAL A 424 -8.73 -2.75 -14.38
N ALA A 425 -9.51 -1.86 -13.75
CA ALA A 425 -9.00 -0.65 -13.13
C ALA A 425 -8.00 -0.96 -12.00
N ASN A 426 -8.27 -1.98 -11.18
CA ASN A 426 -7.35 -2.37 -10.11
C ASN A 426 -6.03 -2.95 -10.65
N TRP A 427 -6.05 -3.71 -11.75
CA TRP A 427 -4.82 -4.11 -12.45
C TRP A 427 -4.04 -2.93 -13.00
N MET A 428 -4.72 -1.91 -13.55
CA MET A 428 -4.07 -0.65 -13.96
C MET A 428 -3.45 0.09 -12.78
N ILE A 429 -4.12 0.13 -11.62
CA ILE A 429 -3.59 0.72 -10.38
C ILE A 429 -2.31 -0.02 -9.96
N ILE A 430 -2.30 -1.35 -9.95
CA ILE A 430 -1.10 -2.14 -9.63
C ILE A 430 0.03 -1.84 -10.62
N ALA A 431 -0.25 -1.75 -11.92
CA ALA A 431 0.76 -1.40 -12.92
C ALA A 431 1.38 -0.02 -12.69
N LEU A 432 0.55 0.98 -12.36
CA LEU A 432 1.01 2.32 -12.01
C LEU A 432 1.85 2.30 -10.74
N LEU A 433 1.42 1.60 -9.68
CA LEU A 433 2.18 1.45 -8.45
C LEU A 433 3.51 0.75 -8.67
N LEU A 434 3.55 -0.32 -9.49
CA LEU A 434 4.80 -0.99 -9.87
C LEU A 434 5.75 -0.05 -10.59
N ARG A 435 5.25 0.74 -11.55
CA ARG A 435 6.05 1.72 -12.29
C ARG A 435 6.61 2.82 -11.38
N ILE A 436 5.79 3.33 -10.45
CA ILE A 436 6.23 4.33 -9.48
C ILE A 436 7.27 3.73 -8.51
N SER A 437 7.03 2.50 -8.05
CA SER A 437 7.89 1.78 -7.10
C SER A 437 9.24 1.37 -7.71
N ASP A 438 9.28 1.11 -9.01
CA ASP A 438 10.51 0.95 -9.76
C ASP A 438 11.33 2.25 -9.76
N ASN A 439 10.70 3.39 -10.06
CA ASN A 439 11.38 4.68 -10.03
C ASN A 439 11.87 5.07 -8.62
N ALA A 440 11.15 4.68 -7.56
CA ALA A 440 11.54 4.94 -6.18
C ALA A 440 12.76 4.13 -5.72
N ARG A 441 12.93 2.89 -6.22
CA ARG A 441 14.00 1.96 -5.80
C ARG A 441 15.17 1.86 -6.77
N ARG A 442 15.08 2.46 -7.96
CA ARG A 442 16.18 2.51 -8.91
C ARG A 442 17.40 3.16 -8.24
N PRO A 443 18.61 2.57 -8.38
CA PRO A 443 19.82 3.22 -7.91
C PRO A 443 19.99 4.54 -8.65
N VAL A 444 20.39 5.58 -7.93
CA VAL A 444 20.82 6.83 -8.55
C VAL A 444 22.10 6.49 -9.31
N GLU A 445 22.12 6.72 -10.62
CA GLU A 445 23.39 6.75 -11.33
C GLU A 445 24.20 7.89 -10.69
N GLU A 446 25.22 7.54 -9.92
CA GLU A 446 26.31 8.48 -9.66
C GLU A 446 26.84 8.85 -11.03
N PHE A 447 26.47 10.03 -11.52
CA PHE A 447 27.27 10.66 -12.54
C PHE A 447 28.67 10.73 -11.94
N HIS A 448 29.56 9.87 -12.43
CA HIS A 448 30.96 10.18 -12.50
C HIS A 448 31.06 11.41 -13.41
N THR A 449 30.61 12.58 -12.93
CA THR A 449 31.29 13.81 -13.31
C THR A 449 32.75 13.49 -13.04
N GLY A 450 33.59 13.67 -14.05
CA GLY A 450 35.02 13.48 -13.93
C GLY A 450 35.55 14.45 -12.89
N VAL A 451 35.34 14.14 -11.61
CA VAL A 451 36.06 14.71 -10.49
C VAL A 451 37.48 14.38 -10.86
N LEU A 452 38.24 15.43 -11.19
CA LEU A 452 39.68 15.39 -11.29
C LEU A 452 40.16 14.38 -10.26
N LYS A 453 40.74 13.27 -10.72
CA LYS A 453 41.65 12.52 -9.86
C LYS A 453 42.58 13.59 -9.34
N ILE A 454 42.50 13.89 -8.05
CA ILE A 454 43.59 14.57 -7.38
C ILE A 454 44.73 13.61 -7.62
N THR A 455 45.56 13.92 -8.62
CA THR A 455 46.83 13.27 -8.80
C THR A 455 47.55 13.59 -7.50
N GLU A 456 47.54 12.65 -6.57
CA GLU A 456 48.41 12.77 -5.40
C GLU A 456 49.80 12.97 -5.98
N ASP A 457 50.39 14.12 -5.65
CA ASP A 457 51.73 14.45 -6.07
C ASP A 457 52.64 13.28 -5.67
N PRO A 458 53.26 12.56 -6.61
CA PRO A 458 54.03 11.35 -6.32
C PRO A 458 55.11 11.61 -5.25
N GLU A 459 55.60 12.84 -5.18
CA GLU A 459 56.56 13.29 -4.17
C GLU A 459 55.97 13.35 -2.76
N ALA A 460 54.70 13.76 -2.60
CA ALA A 460 54.04 13.82 -1.29
C ALA A 460 53.79 12.41 -0.70
N SER A 461 53.41 11.46 -1.56
CA SER A 461 53.21 10.05 -1.17
C SER A 461 54.54 9.35 -0.85
N ALA A 462 55.59 9.60 -1.62
CA ALA A 462 56.94 9.10 -1.34
C ALA A 462 57.52 9.69 -0.03
N THR A 463 57.25 10.96 0.27
CA THR A 463 57.73 11.62 1.50
C THR A 463 57.01 11.08 2.74
N SER A 464 55.71 10.80 2.62
CA SER A 464 54.90 10.11 3.65
C SER A 464 55.42 8.70 3.94
N ALA A 465 55.68 7.92 2.88
CA ALA A 465 56.21 6.55 2.99
C ALA A 465 57.60 6.52 3.65
N ARG A 466 58.53 7.40 3.21
CA ARG A 466 59.86 7.52 3.82
C ARG A 466 59.81 7.95 5.28
N ARG A 467 58.86 8.82 5.65
CA ARG A 467 58.68 9.25 7.05
C ARG A 467 58.12 8.14 7.93
N SER A 468 57.32 7.24 7.37
CA SER A 468 56.81 6.03 8.03
C SER A 468 57.93 5.00 8.23
N GLU A 469 58.74 4.73 7.21
CA GLU A 469 59.89 3.81 7.30
C GLU A 469 60.91 4.27 8.33
N ASN A 470 61.35 5.55 8.29
CA ASN A 470 62.29 6.07 9.27
C ASN A 470 61.76 5.96 10.70
N ARG A 471 60.46 6.17 10.92
CA ARG A 471 59.85 6.05 12.25
C ARG A 471 59.81 4.61 12.76
N ASN A 472 59.66 3.64 11.88
CA ASN A 472 59.71 2.23 12.23
C ASN A 472 61.15 1.76 12.50
N ASP A 473 62.13 2.26 11.76
CA ASP A 473 63.54 1.97 12.03
C ASP A 473 64.01 2.57 13.36
N THR A 474 63.61 3.79 13.71
CA THR A 474 63.95 4.37 15.03
C THR A 474 63.39 3.51 16.17
N LYS A 475 62.13 3.07 16.06
CA LYS A 475 61.52 2.17 17.05
C LYS A 475 62.18 0.81 17.14
N ARG A 476 62.68 0.29 16.02
CA ARG A 476 63.38 -1.00 15.97
C ARG A 476 64.77 -0.92 16.60
N VAL A 477 65.46 0.20 16.43
CA VAL A 477 66.75 0.48 17.08
C VAL A 477 66.59 0.74 18.58
N GLU A 478 65.53 1.44 19.00
CA GLU A 478 65.19 1.60 20.43
C GLU A 478 64.86 0.26 21.09
N GLY A 479 64.01 -0.56 20.45
CA GLY A 479 63.66 -1.89 20.96
C GLY A 479 64.87 -2.84 21.06
N ALA A 480 65.81 -2.77 20.11
CA ALA A 480 67.04 -3.57 20.17
C ALA A 480 67.99 -3.11 21.29
N ARG A 481 68.03 -1.82 21.61
CA ARG A 481 68.82 -1.28 22.74
C ARG A 481 68.23 -1.67 24.09
N GLU A 482 66.91 -1.66 24.23
CA GLU A 482 66.24 -2.13 25.45
C GLU A 482 66.45 -3.64 25.67
N HIS A 483 66.41 -4.44 24.60
CA HIS A 483 66.66 -5.88 24.68
C HIS A 483 68.11 -6.20 25.11
N ALA A 484 69.10 -5.50 24.53
CA ALA A 484 70.50 -5.68 24.89
C ALA A 484 70.81 -5.20 26.33
N ALA A 485 70.14 -4.15 26.81
CA ALA A 485 70.25 -3.70 28.20
C ALA A 485 69.63 -4.70 29.19
N GLY A 486 68.56 -5.39 28.80
CA GLY A 486 67.93 -6.46 29.59
C GLY A 486 68.79 -7.72 29.71
N GLU A 487 69.48 -8.13 28.65
CA GLU A 487 70.41 -9.28 28.70
C GLU A 487 71.62 -9.01 29.60
N LEU A 488 72.22 -7.82 29.53
CA LEU A 488 73.35 -7.42 30.38
C LEU A 488 72.97 -7.30 31.87
N ALA A 489 71.71 -6.96 32.18
CA ALA A 489 71.20 -6.93 33.54
C ALA A 489 70.93 -8.33 34.10
N THR A 490 70.53 -9.27 33.25
CA THR A 490 70.26 -10.66 33.62
C THR A 490 71.56 -11.45 33.86
N GLU A 491 72.61 -11.17 33.08
CA GLU A 491 73.92 -11.80 33.22
C GLU A 491 74.66 -11.37 34.51
N ARG A 492 74.43 -10.13 34.98
CA ARG A 492 74.95 -9.64 36.28
C ARG A 492 74.20 -10.17 37.51
N ALA A 493 72.99 -10.70 37.34
CA ALA A 493 72.17 -11.21 38.45
C ALA A 493 72.45 -12.69 38.79
N THR A 494 73.27 -13.38 38.01
CA THR A 494 73.55 -14.84 38.17
C THR A 494 74.91 -15.15 38.79
N SER A 495 75.68 -14.14 39.21
CA SER A 495 77.05 -14.33 39.74
C SER A 495 77.25 -14.04 41.24
N ASP A 496 76.19 -13.84 42.03
CA ASP A 496 76.31 -13.68 43.49
C ASP A 496 75.26 -14.52 44.23
N GLU A 497 75.65 -15.76 44.59
CA GLU A 497 74.94 -16.55 45.58
C GLU A 497 75.94 -17.12 46.60
N ALA A 498 75.93 -16.58 47.83
CA ALA A 498 76.38 -17.26 49.04
C ALA A 498 75.83 -16.53 50.29
N PRO A 499 75.60 -17.23 51.43
CA PRO A 499 74.24 -17.37 51.98
C PRO A 499 74.13 -16.92 53.45
N THR A 500 72.91 -16.64 53.95
CA THR A 500 72.52 -16.92 55.35
C THR A 500 71.04 -16.59 55.70
N THR A 501 70.36 -17.63 56.22
CA THR A 501 69.36 -17.67 57.34
C THR A 501 68.22 -16.64 57.47
N ASN A 502 66.99 -17.15 57.22
CA ASN A 502 65.85 -17.40 58.12
C ASN A 502 65.45 -16.40 59.24
N LEU A 503 64.12 -16.34 59.47
CA LEU A 503 63.30 -15.60 60.47
C LEU A 503 62.90 -14.17 59.99
N GLY A 504 61.68 -13.66 60.10
CA GLY A 504 60.45 -14.05 60.76
C GLY A 504 59.67 -12.78 61.15
N ALA A 505 58.38 -12.70 60.79
CA ALA A 505 57.30 -11.93 61.42
C ALA A 505 57.28 -10.38 61.45
N ALA A 506 56.03 -9.89 61.39
CA ALA A 506 55.44 -8.67 61.98
C ALA A 506 55.55 -7.33 61.22
N ASP A 507 54.44 -7.02 60.54
CA ASP A 507 53.52 -5.89 60.80
C ASP A 507 54.05 -4.68 61.60
N LEU A 508 53.85 -3.47 61.05
CA LEU A 508 53.43 -2.23 61.76
C LEU A 508 53.41 -1.00 60.82
N THR A 509 52.21 -0.44 60.71
CA THR A 509 51.79 0.99 60.62
C THR A 509 52.87 2.10 60.61
N ALA A 510 52.65 3.15 59.81
CA ALA A 510 52.43 4.55 60.30
C ALA A 510 52.57 5.65 59.22
N THR A 511 51.52 6.50 59.17
CA THR A 511 51.52 7.99 59.12
C THR A 511 52.03 8.73 57.87
N GLY A 512 51.17 9.52 57.21
CA GLY A 512 51.07 11.00 57.36
C GLY A 512 51.80 11.66 56.18
N SER A 513 51.44 12.78 55.55
CA SER A 513 50.54 13.91 55.82
C SER A 513 50.54 14.79 54.54
N ASP A 514 49.43 15.53 54.33
CA ASP A 514 49.26 16.86 53.68
C ASP A 514 50.20 17.36 52.57
N GLU A 515 49.58 17.84 51.47
CA GLU A 515 49.69 19.25 51.01
C GLU A 515 48.68 19.55 49.86
N ASP A 516 47.74 20.45 50.15
CA ASP A 516 47.02 21.36 49.21
C ASP A 516 47.78 22.72 49.23
N PRO A 517 47.64 23.72 48.31
CA PRO A 517 46.37 24.22 47.74
C PRO A 517 46.45 24.79 46.28
N THR A 518 45.35 25.21 45.65
CA THR A 518 44.98 26.65 45.55
C THR A 518 43.60 26.88 44.93
N THR A 519 42.97 27.87 45.55
CA THR A 519 41.63 28.45 45.47
C THR A 519 41.40 29.34 44.23
N ASN A 520 40.13 29.47 43.80
CA ASN A 520 39.56 30.81 43.68
C ASN A 520 38.04 30.84 43.89
N LEU A 521 37.61 31.86 44.62
CA LEU A 521 36.32 32.08 45.28
C LEU A 521 35.41 33.06 44.51
N GLY A 522 34.11 33.02 44.85
CA GLY A 522 33.16 34.15 44.74
C GLY A 522 31.73 33.68 44.45
N THR A 523 30.89 33.30 45.44
CA THR A 523 29.95 34.14 46.24
C THR A 523 29.00 34.99 45.37
N THR A 524 27.66 35.02 45.52
CA THR A 524 26.77 35.04 46.69
C THR A 524 25.28 35.00 46.26
N GLY A 525 24.41 34.45 47.13
CA GLY A 525 23.00 34.86 47.34
C GLY A 525 21.95 34.18 46.45
N GLY A 526 20.81 33.69 46.92
CA GLY A 526 20.14 33.70 48.21
C GLY A 526 18.69 33.24 47.98
N GLU A 527 18.22 32.35 48.86
CA GLU A 527 16.83 32.02 49.24
C GLU A 527 15.67 31.95 48.21
N ARG A 528 14.97 30.81 48.32
CA ARG A 528 13.61 30.42 47.89
C ARG A 528 13.43 29.75 46.53
#